data_AF-A0A962GR80-F1
#
_entry.id   AF-A0A962GR80-F1
#
_cell.length_a   1.000
_cell.length_b   1.000
_cell.length_c   1.000
_cell.angle_alpha   90.00
_cell.angle_beta   90.00
_cell.angle_gamma   90.00
#
_symmetry.space_group_name_H-M   'P 1'
#
loop_
_entity.id
_entity.type
_entity.pdbx_description
1 polymer ?
#
loop_
_entity_poly.entity_id
_entity_poly.type
_entity_poly.pdbx_seq_one_letter_code
_entity_poly.pdbx_strand_id
1 'polypeptide(L)'
;MKSYINETSIVKTQSARDMTEWQIGHAEAPGGGQILGLGGGKTETRMRTLFETLPLGDGTFCVIMHEAHGTFVSSPEVHVASNFEEGSCEYSEVLAHEQKHIQALRLFHRKNEKKMRAQLRKIAGTIPVIEPVPKNGIEAAQKGLNTYVQSQLDRYFKQAVQDLIKTQQKIDSPEEYARVASKCRKWGEKLGSGKN
;
A
#
# COMPACT_ATOMS: atom_id res chain seq x y z
N MET A 1 -1.80 16.63 -0.47
CA MET A 1 -1.85 15.17 -0.22
C MET A 1 -3.29 14.73 -0.07
N LYS A 2 -3.73 13.74 -0.84
CA LYS A 2 -5.01 13.04 -0.66
C LYS A 2 -4.75 11.54 -0.48
N SER A 3 -5.69 10.84 0.15
CA SER A 3 -5.56 9.42 0.45
C SER A 3 -6.85 8.70 0.10
N TYR A 4 -6.74 7.60 -0.65
CA TYR A 4 -7.88 6.86 -1.18
C TYR A 4 -7.69 5.36 -0.98
N ILE A 5 -8.81 4.68 -0.78
CA ILE A 5 -8.88 3.22 -0.80
C ILE A 5 -9.86 2.88 -1.90
N ASN A 6 -9.41 2.11 -2.89
CA ASN A 6 -10.28 1.59 -3.93
C ASN A 6 -11.21 0.52 -3.36
N GLU A 7 -12.21 0.12 -4.15
CA GLU A 7 -13.09 -0.98 -3.78
C GLU A 7 -12.27 -2.26 -3.51
N THR A 8 -12.66 -2.97 -2.46
CA THR A 8 -12.02 -4.23 -2.08
C THR A 8 -12.49 -5.33 -3.02
N SER A 9 -11.58 -5.98 -3.72
CA SER A 9 -11.91 -7.15 -4.55
C SER A 9 -11.82 -8.43 -3.73
N ILE A 10 -12.63 -9.44 -4.08
CA ILE A 10 -12.51 -10.80 -3.53
C ILE A 10 -11.84 -11.69 -4.57
N VAL A 11 -10.81 -12.43 -4.15
CA VAL A 11 -10.02 -13.32 -5.01
C VAL A 11 -10.18 -14.76 -4.52
N LYS A 12 -10.62 -15.68 -5.40
CA LYS A 12 -10.90 -17.08 -5.08
C LYS A 12 -10.20 -18.07 -6.02
N THR A 13 -8.88 -17.96 -6.12
CA THR A 13 -8.12 -18.70 -7.13
C THR A 13 -7.46 -19.98 -6.60
N GLN A 14 -7.27 -20.11 -5.29
CA GLN A 14 -6.52 -21.20 -4.66
C GLN A 14 -7.39 -21.96 -3.67
N SER A 15 -7.14 -23.26 -3.50
CA SER A 15 -7.82 -24.06 -2.47
C SER A 15 -7.31 -23.68 -1.07
N ALA A 16 -8.07 -24.00 -0.03
CA ALA A 16 -7.68 -23.71 1.35
C ALA A 16 -6.35 -24.37 1.74
N ARG A 17 -6.05 -25.54 1.15
CA ARG A 17 -4.78 -26.23 1.31
C ARG A 17 -3.64 -25.43 0.70
N ASP A 18 -3.77 -25.07 -0.57
CA ASP A 18 -2.72 -24.34 -1.31
C ASP A 18 -2.46 -22.97 -0.66
N MET A 19 -3.50 -22.31 -0.16
CA MET A 19 -3.36 -21.05 0.57
C MET A 19 -2.62 -21.21 1.91
N THR A 20 -2.84 -22.31 2.62
CA THR A 20 -2.12 -22.62 3.86
C THR A 20 -0.64 -22.88 3.57
N GLU A 21 -0.33 -23.63 2.53
CA GLU A 21 1.04 -23.88 2.06
C GLU A 21 1.70 -22.57 1.56
N TRP A 22 0.94 -21.69 0.89
CA TRP A 22 1.40 -20.38 0.43
C TRP A 22 1.75 -19.43 1.60
N GLN A 23 0.94 -19.42 2.66
CA GLN A 23 1.19 -18.65 3.90
C GLN A 23 2.45 -19.12 4.63
N ILE A 24 2.75 -20.42 4.61
CA ILE A 24 3.94 -21.01 5.24
C ILE A 24 5.22 -20.72 4.43
N GLY A 25 5.12 -20.58 3.10
CA GLY A 25 6.26 -20.33 2.21
C GLY A 25 6.66 -18.85 1.99
N HIS A 26 5.79 -17.88 2.34
CA HIS A 26 6.00 -16.45 2.04
C HIS A 26 6.02 -15.56 3.29
N ALA A 27 6.57 -16.07 4.40
CA ALA A 27 6.77 -15.28 5.62
C ALA A 27 7.66 -14.02 5.39
N GLU A 28 8.44 -13.96 4.31
CA GLU A 28 9.18 -12.76 3.90
C GLU A 28 9.26 -12.64 2.36
N ALA A 29 8.86 -11.49 1.81
CA ALA A 29 9.24 -11.10 0.45
C ALA A 29 10.23 -9.92 0.51
N PRO A 30 11.42 -10.04 -0.10
CA PRO A 30 12.40 -8.97 -0.13
C PRO A 30 11.95 -7.86 -1.08
N GLY A 31 11.90 -6.63 -0.57
CA GLY A 31 11.99 -5.43 -1.39
C GLY A 31 10.78 -5.11 -2.29
N GLY A 32 9.64 -4.75 -1.71
CA GLY A 32 8.63 -3.98 -2.46
C GLY A 32 7.18 -4.13 -2.00
N GLY A 33 6.77 -3.29 -1.05
CA GLY A 33 5.40 -2.73 -0.99
C GLY A 33 4.19 -3.66 -0.85
N GLN A 34 4.37 -4.96 -0.65
CA GLN A 34 3.26 -5.89 -0.41
C GLN A 34 2.93 -5.89 1.09
N ILE A 35 1.73 -5.44 1.42
CA ILE A 35 1.19 -5.54 2.78
C ILE A 35 0.81 -7.02 2.96
N LEU A 36 1.48 -7.73 3.85
CA LEU A 36 1.28 -9.17 4.07
C LEU A 36 -0.10 -9.47 4.70
N GLY A 37 -0.71 -10.55 4.25
CA GLY A 37 -2.03 -11.04 4.65
C GLY A 37 -2.91 -11.27 3.41
N LEU A 38 -3.89 -12.14 3.52
CA LEU A 38 -4.92 -12.33 2.48
C LEU A 38 -5.82 -11.07 2.33
N GLY A 39 -5.53 -9.99 3.06
CA GLY A 39 -5.97 -8.60 2.90
C GLY A 39 -4.95 -7.66 2.21
N GLY A 40 -3.99 -8.22 1.48
CA GLY A 40 -2.74 -7.62 1.05
C GLY A 40 -2.74 -6.98 -0.34
N GLY A 41 -3.48 -5.90 -0.49
CA GLY A 41 -3.57 -5.14 -1.73
C GLY A 41 -2.30 -4.37 -2.15
N LYS A 42 -2.30 -3.86 -3.38
CA LYS A 42 -1.26 -2.94 -3.88
C LYS A 42 -1.41 -1.55 -3.25
N THR A 43 -0.27 -0.94 -2.90
CA THR A 43 -0.23 0.47 -2.48
C THR A 43 0.63 1.28 -3.43
N GLU A 44 0.20 2.50 -3.75
CA GLU A 44 0.86 3.37 -4.71
C GLU A 44 0.86 4.81 -4.20
N THR A 45 1.99 5.49 -4.40
CA THR A 45 2.09 6.93 -4.18
C THR A 45 2.30 7.62 -5.52
N ARG A 46 1.37 8.50 -5.89
CA ARG A 46 1.46 9.33 -7.09
C ARG A 46 1.76 10.77 -6.69
N MET A 47 2.62 11.42 -7.46
CA MET A 47 2.91 12.84 -7.29
C MET A 47 2.70 13.56 -8.61
N ARG A 48 1.95 14.65 -8.55
CA ARG A 48 1.86 15.63 -9.63
C ARG A 48 2.45 16.93 -9.14
N THR A 49 3.32 17.53 -9.94
CA THR A 49 3.94 18.81 -9.62
C THR A 49 3.64 19.83 -10.71
N LEU A 50 3.68 21.10 -10.33
CA LEU A 50 3.63 22.22 -11.26
C LEU A 50 4.91 23.02 -11.09
N PHE A 51 5.53 23.34 -12.21
CA PHE A 51 6.75 24.14 -12.26
C PHE A 51 6.46 25.48 -12.90
N GLU A 52 7.10 26.50 -12.36
CA GLU A 52 7.25 27.82 -12.97
C GLU A 52 8.67 27.92 -13.54
N THR A 53 8.81 28.60 -14.66
CA THR A 53 10.12 28.82 -15.30
C THR A 53 10.29 30.29 -15.60
N LEU A 54 11.30 30.91 -14.98
CA LEU A 54 11.56 32.34 -15.07
C LEU A 54 12.82 32.59 -15.90
N PRO A 55 12.73 33.33 -17.03
CA PRO A 55 13.91 33.72 -17.80
C PRO A 55 14.73 34.78 -17.06
N LEU A 56 16.05 34.66 -17.08
CA LEU A 56 16.96 35.64 -16.44
C LEU A 56 17.56 36.68 -17.39
N GLY A 57 17.32 36.53 -18.70
CA GLY A 57 17.77 37.49 -19.73
C GLY A 57 19.14 37.19 -20.34
N ASP A 58 19.93 36.30 -19.76
CA ASP A 58 21.23 35.82 -20.26
C ASP A 58 21.14 34.48 -21.03
N GLY A 59 19.91 34.03 -21.34
CA GLY A 59 19.64 32.73 -21.94
C GLY A 59 19.49 31.58 -20.94
N THR A 60 19.61 31.86 -19.64
CA THR A 60 19.33 30.92 -18.55
C THR A 60 17.94 31.13 -17.95
N PHE A 61 17.49 30.10 -17.23
CA PHE A 61 16.15 30.00 -16.67
C PHE A 61 16.21 29.45 -15.25
N CYS A 62 15.50 30.08 -14.32
CA CYS A 62 15.22 29.50 -13.02
C CYS A 62 14.01 28.58 -13.13
N VAL A 63 14.14 27.33 -12.66
CA VAL A 63 13.03 26.38 -12.56
C VAL A 63 12.60 26.28 -11.10
N ILE A 64 11.34 26.60 -10.84
CA ILE A 64 10.79 26.65 -9.48
C ILE A 64 9.63 25.66 -9.40
N MET A 65 9.61 24.81 -8.37
CA MET A 65 8.43 23.98 -8.09
C MET A 65 7.39 24.82 -7.35
N HIS A 66 6.30 25.17 -8.04
CA HIS A 66 5.23 25.99 -7.49
C HIS A 66 4.26 25.16 -6.64
N GLU A 67 3.89 23.96 -7.12
CA GLU A 67 2.96 23.07 -6.42
C GLU A 67 3.40 21.61 -6.44
N ALA A 68 3.05 20.89 -5.37
CA ALA A 68 3.18 19.45 -5.26
C ALA A 68 1.90 18.82 -4.70
N HIS A 69 1.28 17.96 -5.51
CA HIS A 69 0.06 17.22 -5.21
C HIS A 69 0.38 15.73 -5.11
N GLY A 70 0.56 15.25 -3.88
CA GLY A 70 0.67 13.82 -3.61
C GLY A 70 -0.69 13.12 -3.45
N THR A 71 -0.79 11.88 -3.91
CA THR A 71 -1.92 10.98 -3.71
C THR A 71 -1.42 9.62 -3.25
N PHE A 72 -2.03 9.05 -2.22
CA PHE A 72 -1.75 7.70 -1.75
C PHE A 72 -2.98 6.83 -1.98
N VAL A 73 -2.82 5.77 -2.74
CA VAL A 73 -3.91 4.86 -3.11
C VAL A 73 -3.58 3.47 -2.62
N SER A 74 -4.56 2.80 -2.01
CA SER A 74 -4.49 1.38 -1.72
C SER A 74 -5.64 0.66 -2.41
N SER A 75 -5.34 -0.49 -3.02
CA SER A 75 -6.31 -1.37 -3.69
C SER A 75 -6.35 -2.70 -2.94
N PRO A 76 -7.09 -2.80 -1.82
CA PRO A 76 -7.16 -4.02 -1.02
C PRO A 76 -7.77 -5.18 -1.80
N GLU A 77 -7.21 -6.36 -1.59
CA GLU A 77 -7.74 -7.63 -2.11
C GLU A 77 -8.00 -8.54 -0.91
N VAL A 78 -9.12 -9.27 -0.92
CA VAL A 78 -9.51 -10.26 0.08
C VAL A 78 -9.47 -11.63 -0.56
N HIS A 79 -8.53 -12.46 -0.14
CA HIS A 79 -8.39 -13.81 -0.67
C HIS A 79 -9.19 -14.80 0.19
N VAL A 80 -10.09 -15.53 -0.45
CA VAL A 80 -10.86 -16.60 0.18
C VAL A 80 -10.64 -17.88 -0.61
N ALA A 81 -10.49 -19.01 0.08
CA ALA A 81 -10.30 -20.30 -0.56
C ALA A 81 -11.42 -20.62 -1.55
N SER A 82 -11.05 -21.10 -2.73
CA SER A 82 -11.98 -21.42 -3.82
C SER A 82 -12.96 -22.54 -3.45
N ASN A 83 -12.57 -23.44 -2.55
CA ASN A 83 -13.40 -24.54 -2.06
C ASN A 83 -14.26 -24.18 -0.83
N PHE A 84 -14.20 -22.93 -0.36
CA PHE A 84 -15.12 -22.39 0.64
C PHE A 84 -16.33 -21.80 -0.08
N GLU A 85 -17.44 -22.53 -0.02
CA GLU A 85 -18.70 -22.12 -0.64
C GLU A 85 -19.21 -20.81 -0.02
N GLU A 86 -19.73 -19.90 -0.83
CA GLU A 86 -20.33 -18.66 -0.32
C GLU A 86 -21.47 -18.98 0.64
N GLY A 87 -21.49 -18.28 1.78
CA GLY A 87 -22.46 -18.52 2.85
C GLY A 87 -22.14 -19.71 3.76
N SER A 88 -21.09 -20.49 3.47
CA SER A 88 -20.60 -21.50 4.42
C SER A 88 -20.01 -20.85 5.68
N CYS A 89 -19.87 -21.63 6.74
CA CYS A 89 -19.24 -21.18 7.98
C CYS A 89 -17.79 -20.75 7.71
N GLU A 90 -17.03 -21.58 6.99
CA GLU A 90 -15.61 -21.37 6.69
C GLU A 90 -15.41 -20.08 5.89
N TYR A 91 -16.26 -19.88 4.87
CA TYR A 91 -16.28 -18.65 4.09
C TYR A 91 -16.53 -17.41 4.96
N SER A 92 -17.53 -17.49 5.83
CA SER A 92 -17.95 -16.36 6.66
C SER A 92 -16.91 -15.99 7.70
N GLU A 93 -16.28 -16.97 8.35
CA GLU A 93 -15.25 -16.71 9.36
C GLU A 93 -13.95 -16.20 8.74
N VAL A 94 -13.53 -16.72 7.58
CA VAL A 94 -12.38 -16.15 6.85
C VAL A 94 -12.68 -14.73 6.40
N LEU A 95 -13.85 -14.48 5.79
CA LEU A 95 -14.21 -13.13 5.37
C LEU A 95 -14.23 -12.16 6.54
N ALA A 96 -14.77 -12.57 7.70
CA ALA A 96 -14.77 -11.76 8.91
C ALA A 96 -13.36 -11.48 9.43
N HIS A 97 -12.44 -12.45 9.35
CA HIS A 97 -11.02 -12.26 9.66
C HIS A 97 -10.37 -11.24 8.72
N GLU A 98 -10.51 -11.43 7.40
CA GLU A 98 -9.92 -10.53 6.41
C GLU A 98 -10.49 -9.10 6.51
N GLN A 99 -11.74 -8.96 6.93
CA GLN A 99 -12.35 -7.66 7.15
C GLN A 99 -11.68 -6.85 8.28
N LYS A 100 -11.02 -7.52 9.25
CA LYS A 100 -10.19 -6.85 10.26
C LYS A 100 -8.95 -6.22 9.63
N HIS A 101 -8.32 -6.88 8.66
CA HIS A 101 -7.20 -6.32 7.90
C HIS A 101 -7.62 -5.10 7.09
N ILE A 102 -8.77 -5.17 6.43
CA ILE A 102 -9.35 -4.03 5.71
C ILE A 102 -9.66 -2.87 6.67
N GLN A 103 -10.16 -3.16 7.86
CA GLN A 103 -10.41 -2.14 8.88
C GLN A 103 -9.12 -1.47 9.36
N ALA A 104 -8.05 -2.26 9.58
CA ALA A 104 -6.73 -1.74 9.93
C ALA A 104 -6.17 -0.82 8.83
N LEU A 105 -6.29 -1.23 7.56
CA LEU A 105 -5.91 -0.39 6.41
C LEU A 105 -6.72 0.93 6.37
N ARG A 106 -8.04 0.86 6.54
CA ARG A 106 -8.91 2.04 6.60
C ARG A 106 -8.51 2.99 7.73
N LEU A 107 -8.18 2.46 8.91
CA LEU A 107 -7.68 3.24 10.04
C LEU A 107 -6.32 3.87 9.72
N PHE A 108 -5.43 3.13 9.06
CA PHE A 108 -4.13 3.62 8.63
C PHE A 108 -4.27 4.84 7.71
N HIS A 109 -5.11 4.75 6.66
CA HIS A 109 -5.38 5.88 5.77
C HIS A 109 -5.91 7.10 6.52
N ARG A 110 -6.93 6.92 7.37
CA ARG A 110 -7.50 8.02 8.17
C ARG A 110 -6.49 8.68 9.10
N LYS A 111 -5.68 7.88 9.81
CA LYS A 111 -4.69 8.38 10.76
C LYS A 111 -3.53 9.09 10.06
N ASN A 112 -3.13 8.60 8.90
CA ASN A 112 -1.92 9.08 8.23
C ASN A 112 -2.17 10.16 7.19
N GLU A 113 -3.40 10.41 6.72
CA GLU A 113 -3.65 11.47 5.74
C GLU A 113 -3.09 12.84 6.20
N LYS A 114 -3.38 13.24 7.44
CA LYS A 114 -2.86 14.49 8.03
C LYS A 114 -1.33 14.48 8.14
N LYS A 115 -0.76 13.34 8.55
CA LYS A 115 0.70 13.18 8.71
C LYS A 115 1.42 13.23 7.35
N MET A 116 0.89 12.53 6.35
CA MET A 116 1.39 12.55 4.97
C MET A 116 1.31 13.96 4.38
N ARG A 117 0.23 14.70 4.64
CA ARG A 117 0.10 16.11 4.23
C ARG A 117 1.14 17.00 4.90
N ALA A 118 1.37 16.82 6.21
CA ALA A 118 2.42 17.55 6.92
C ALA A 118 3.81 17.20 6.39
N GLN A 119 4.08 15.93 6.10
CA GLN A 119 5.34 15.50 5.54
C GLN A 119 5.59 16.08 4.14
N LEU A 120 4.58 16.09 3.26
CA LEU A 120 4.72 16.70 1.94
C LEU A 120 5.06 18.20 2.03
N ARG A 121 4.46 18.92 2.99
CA ARG A 121 4.82 20.32 3.27
C ARG A 121 6.25 20.46 3.79
N LYS A 122 6.69 19.55 4.66
CA LYS A 122 8.07 19.52 5.13
C LYS A 122 9.05 19.31 3.98
N ILE A 123 8.77 18.35 3.09
CA ILE A 123 9.58 18.08 1.90
C ILE A 123 9.62 19.31 0.98
N ALA A 124 8.48 19.97 0.77
CA ALA A 124 8.42 21.20 -0.03
C ALA A 124 9.33 22.31 0.54
N GLY A 125 9.41 22.44 1.86
CA GLY A 125 10.31 23.38 2.54
C GLY A 125 11.79 22.98 2.51
N THR A 126 12.14 21.78 2.03
CA THR A 126 13.53 21.32 1.88
C THR A 126 13.92 21.10 0.43
N ILE A 127 13.09 21.55 -0.53
CA ILE A 127 13.43 21.46 -1.95
C ILE A 127 14.74 22.23 -2.18
N PRO A 128 15.75 21.60 -2.80
CA PRO A 128 17.01 22.27 -3.06
C PRO A 128 16.80 23.44 -4.00
N VAL A 129 17.47 24.56 -3.70
CA VAL A 129 17.63 25.64 -4.68
C VAL A 129 18.54 25.11 -5.77
N ILE A 130 18.08 25.20 -7.01
CA ILE A 130 18.86 24.84 -8.20
C ILE A 130 19.38 26.09 -8.88
N GLU A 131 20.58 26.01 -9.42
CA GLU A 131 21.16 27.09 -10.23
C GLU A 131 20.36 27.29 -11.52
N PRO A 132 20.41 28.50 -12.11
CA PRO A 132 19.81 28.74 -13.41
C PRO A 132 20.35 27.78 -14.47
N VAL A 133 19.47 27.25 -15.31
CA VAL A 133 19.81 26.29 -16.35
C VAL A 133 19.60 26.88 -17.74
N PRO A 134 20.35 26.47 -18.77
CA PRO A 134 20.05 26.83 -20.15
C PRO A 134 18.69 26.26 -20.57
N LYS A 135 18.10 26.79 -21.66
CA LYS A 135 16.78 26.38 -22.16
C LYS A 135 16.62 24.86 -22.32
N ASN A 136 17.64 24.17 -22.82
CA ASN A 136 17.63 22.72 -23.01
C ASN A 136 17.78 21.92 -21.70
N GLY A 137 18.15 22.57 -20.59
CA GLY A 137 18.27 21.97 -19.27
C GLY A 137 17.00 22.03 -18.41
N ILE A 138 15.97 22.79 -18.83
CA ILE A 138 14.73 22.99 -18.06
C ILE A 138 14.06 21.66 -17.71
N GLU A 139 13.87 20.77 -18.69
CA GLU A 139 13.20 19.48 -18.47
C GLU A 139 13.99 18.59 -17.49
N ALA A 140 15.32 18.57 -17.63
CA ALA A 140 16.19 17.82 -16.73
C ALA A 140 16.11 18.34 -15.29
N ALA A 141 16.08 19.67 -15.11
CA ALA A 141 15.89 20.31 -13.81
C ALA A 141 14.54 19.97 -13.18
N GLN A 142 13.45 20.08 -13.95
CA GLN A 142 12.10 19.69 -13.50
C GLN A 142 12.04 18.22 -13.10
N LYS A 143 12.63 17.32 -13.91
CA LYS A 143 12.71 15.89 -13.60
C LYS A 143 13.52 15.64 -12.33
N GLY A 144 14.66 16.30 -12.15
CA GLY A 144 15.49 16.18 -10.95
C GLY A 144 14.74 16.58 -9.68
N LEU A 145 14.05 17.72 -9.71
CA LEU A 145 13.21 18.18 -8.60
C LEU A 145 12.06 17.19 -8.31
N ASN A 146 11.43 16.64 -9.34
CA ASN A 146 10.41 15.60 -9.18
C ASN A 146 10.97 14.33 -8.54
N THR A 147 12.09 13.82 -9.05
CA THR A 147 12.74 12.63 -8.48
C THR A 147 13.12 12.87 -7.02
N TYR A 148 13.61 14.07 -6.67
CA TYR A 148 13.91 14.44 -5.29
C TYR A 148 12.67 14.30 -4.41
N VAL A 149 11.59 15.03 -4.72
CA VAL A 149 10.37 15.04 -3.86
C VAL A 149 9.74 13.64 -3.79
N GLN A 150 9.66 12.92 -4.92
CA GLN A 150 9.15 11.55 -4.94
C GLN A 150 9.97 10.62 -4.04
N SER A 151 11.31 10.68 -4.11
CA SER A 151 12.18 9.83 -3.28
C SER A 151 12.03 10.09 -1.78
N GLN A 152 11.83 11.35 -1.38
CA GLN A 152 11.58 11.72 0.02
C GLN A 152 10.23 11.16 0.49
N LEU A 153 9.22 11.26 -0.38
CA LEU A 153 7.88 10.77 -0.10
C LEU A 153 7.88 9.24 0.03
N ASP A 154 8.51 8.52 -0.91
CA ASP A 154 8.64 7.06 -0.90
C ASP A 154 9.33 6.55 0.36
N ARG A 155 10.40 7.22 0.82
CA ARG A 155 11.07 6.88 2.08
C ARG A 155 10.13 6.98 3.28
N TYR A 156 9.37 8.07 3.37
CA TYR A 156 8.39 8.26 4.43
C TYR A 156 7.29 7.18 4.38
N PHE A 157 6.76 6.89 3.19
CA PHE A 157 5.73 5.87 3.01
C PHE A 157 6.23 4.47 3.36
N LYS A 158 7.45 4.13 2.96
CA LYS A 158 8.07 2.85 3.30
C LYS A 158 8.06 2.63 4.81
N GLN A 159 8.40 3.65 5.60
CA GLN A 159 8.36 3.57 7.07
C GLN A 159 6.93 3.44 7.60
N ALA A 160 6.00 4.28 7.11
CA ALA A 160 4.61 4.24 7.56
C ALA A 160 3.94 2.88 7.28
N VAL A 161 4.24 2.26 6.14
CA VAL A 161 3.73 0.94 5.76
C VAL A 161 4.26 -0.16 6.70
N GLN A 162 5.47 -0.03 7.26
CA GLN A 162 5.96 -1.00 8.25
C GLN A 162 5.10 -1.03 9.53
N ASP A 163 4.57 0.12 9.95
CA ASP A 163 3.67 0.17 11.11
C ASP A 163 2.33 -0.51 10.81
N LEU A 164 1.84 -0.39 9.56
CA LEU A 164 0.66 -1.12 9.11
C LEU A 164 0.91 -2.62 9.08
N ILE A 165 2.05 -3.07 8.52
CA ILE A 165 2.43 -4.50 8.50
C ILE A 165 2.46 -5.06 9.92
N LYS A 166 3.11 -4.38 10.86
CA LYS A 166 3.13 -4.80 12.28
C LYS A 166 1.74 -4.86 12.91
N THR A 167 0.83 -3.99 12.48
CA THR A 167 -0.57 -4.00 12.95
C THR A 167 -1.32 -5.20 12.41
N GLN A 168 -1.13 -5.54 11.13
CA GLN A 168 -1.76 -6.68 10.49
C GLN A 168 -1.20 -8.01 11.03
N GLN A 169 0.11 -8.13 11.25
CA GLN A 169 0.71 -9.31 11.87
C GLN A 169 0.16 -9.63 13.27
N LYS A 170 -0.32 -8.62 14.01
CA LYS A 170 -0.99 -8.85 15.31
C LYS A 170 -2.40 -9.43 15.15
N ILE A 171 -3.05 -9.21 14.00
CA ILE A 171 -4.34 -9.81 13.67
C ILE A 171 -4.13 -11.28 13.31
N ASP A 172 -3.09 -11.57 12.52
CA ASP A 172 -2.67 -12.92 12.12
C ASP A 172 -1.89 -13.64 13.25
N SER A 173 -2.56 -13.84 14.38
CA SER A 173 -2.00 -14.58 15.52
C SER A 173 -2.38 -16.08 15.48
N PRO A 174 -1.53 -16.98 15.99
CA PRO A 174 -1.88 -18.39 16.14
C PRO A 174 -3.20 -18.62 16.89
N GLU A 175 -3.46 -17.80 17.91
CA GLU A 175 -4.70 -17.85 18.70
C GLU A 175 -5.92 -17.48 17.86
N GLU A 176 -5.81 -16.48 16.97
CA GLU A 176 -6.88 -16.10 16.07
C GLU A 176 -7.16 -17.19 15.03
N TYR A 177 -6.12 -17.83 14.48
CA TYR A 177 -6.30 -18.97 13.58
C TYR A 177 -6.96 -20.15 14.27
N ALA A 178 -6.55 -20.47 15.50
CA ALA A 178 -7.18 -21.54 16.29
C ALA A 178 -8.66 -21.21 16.57
N ARG A 179 -8.96 -19.95 16.92
CA ARG A 179 -10.34 -19.47 17.12
C ARG A 179 -11.17 -19.64 15.86
N VAL A 180 -10.69 -19.17 14.70
CA VAL A 180 -11.38 -19.29 13.41
C VAL A 180 -11.60 -20.75 13.04
N ALA A 181 -10.57 -21.59 13.15
CA ALA A 181 -10.66 -23.02 12.83
C ALA A 181 -11.67 -23.76 13.72
N SER A 182 -11.76 -23.39 15.00
CA SER A 182 -12.68 -24.03 15.96
C SER A 182 -14.16 -23.69 15.72
N LYS A 183 -14.47 -22.62 14.97
CA LYS A 183 -15.84 -22.15 14.71
C LYS A 183 -16.61 -23.07 13.77
N CYS A 184 -15.93 -23.80 12.88
CA CYS A 184 -16.58 -24.48 11.75
C CYS A 184 -16.33 -25.99 11.76
N ARG A 185 -17.42 -26.76 11.71
CA ARG A 185 -17.37 -28.23 11.82
C ARG A 185 -16.60 -28.91 10.67
N LYS A 186 -16.64 -28.35 9.46
CA LYS A 186 -16.01 -28.94 8.26
C LYS A 186 -14.66 -28.31 7.93
N TRP A 187 -14.08 -27.53 8.85
CA TRP A 187 -12.79 -26.86 8.63
C TRP A 187 -11.69 -27.83 8.20
N GLY A 188 -11.50 -28.93 8.95
CA GLY A 188 -10.50 -29.96 8.64
C GLY A 188 -10.76 -30.71 7.33
N GLU A 189 -12.03 -30.97 6.99
CA GLU A 189 -12.40 -31.59 5.71
C GLU A 189 -12.03 -30.68 4.54
N LYS A 190 -12.30 -29.38 4.65
CA LYS A 190 -12.01 -28.40 3.60
C LYS A 190 -10.51 -28.10 3.44
N LEU A 191 -9.70 -28.29 4.49
CA LEU A 191 -8.23 -28.25 4.39
C LEU A 191 -7.64 -29.52 3.75
N GLY A 192 -8.30 -30.67 3.89
CA GLY A 192 -7.88 -31.95 3.32
C GLY A 192 -8.42 -32.23 1.91
N SER A 193 -9.49 -31.54 1.49
CA SER A 193 -10.16 -31.75 0.21
C SER A 193 -9.37 -31.13 -0.96
N GLY A 194 -8.31 -31.85 -1.36
CA GLY A 194 -7.50 -31.59 -2.56
C GLY A 194 -7.09 -32.88 -3.27
N LYS A 195 -7.79 -33.99 -3.02
CA LYS A 195 -7.64 -35.24 -3.76
C LYS A 195 -8.97 -35.65 -4.37
N ASN A 196 -9.10 -35.41 -5.67
CA ASN A 196 -9.45 -36.41 -6.68
C ASN A 196 -9.17 -35.81 -8.06
#